data_AF-A0A833M8U1-F1
#
_entry.id   AF-A0A833M8U1-F1
#
_cell.length_a   1.000
_cell.length_b   1.000
_cell.length_c   1.000
_cell.angle_alpha   90.00
_cell.angle_beta   90.00
_cell.angle_gamma   90.00
#
_symmetry.space_group_name_H-M   'P 1'
#
loop_
_entity.id
_entity.type
_entity.pdbx_description
1 polymer ?
#
loop_
_entity_poly.entity_id
_entity_poly.type
_entity_poly.pdbx_seq_one_letter_code
_entity_poly.pdbx_strand_id
1 'polypeptide(L)' 'MSQLDDFRQELLRTNDAFRRLHDQHQAADKRLSELTHRSLPSPEDEVEEKRLKLEKLALKDQMEAILREHRAGAPA' A
#
# COMPACT_ATOMS: atom_id res chain seq x y z
N MET A 1 -11.19 8.89 -13.09
CA MET A 1 -10.36 7.93 -12.35
C MET A 1 -9.03 7.82 -13.10
N SER A 2 -7.92 7.98 -12.40
CA SER A 2 -6.60 8.03 -13.02
C SER A 2 -6.22 6.65 -13.57
N GLN A 3 -5.54 6.56 -14.70
CA GLN A 3 -5.12 5.29 -15.36
C GLN A 3 -4.38 4.30 -14.43
N LEU A 4 -3.76 4.79 -13.36
CA LEU A 4 -3.17 3.97 -12.29
C LEU A 4 -4.22 3.19 -11.48
N ASP A 5 -5.41 3.75 -11.28
CA ASP A 5 -6.47 3.12 -10.49
C ASP A 5 -7.08 1.92 -11.23
N ASP A 6 -7.34 2.08 -12.54
CA ASP A 6 -7.79 0.99 -13.42
C ASP A 6 -6.78 -0.16 -13.45
N PHE A 7 -5.49 0.15 -13.59
CA PHE A 7 -4.44 -0.87 -13.64
C PHE A 7 -4.28 -1.60 -12.30
N ARG A 8 -4.47 -0.89 -11.17
CA ARG A 8 -4.52 -1.50 -9.85
C ARG A 8 -5.74 -2.42 -9.70
N GLN A 9 -6.90 -2.01 -10.19
CA GLN A 9 -8.13 -2.83 -10.18
C GLN A 9 -7.95 -4.13 -10.98
N GLU A 10 -7.28 -4.05 -12.13
CA GLU A 10 -6.97 -5.23 -12.93
C GLU A 10 -5.97 -6.16 -12.24
N LEU A 11 -4.89 -5.62 -11.65
CA LEU A 11 -3.95 -6.40 -10.84
C LEU A 11 -4.58 -6.99 -9.59
N LEU A 12 -5.54 -6.31 -8.96
CA LEU A 12 -6.30 -6.83 -7.83
C LEU A 12 -7.11 -8.08 -8.20
N ARG A 13 -7.56 -8.19 -9.47
CA ARG A 13 -8.29 -9.34 -9.99
C ARG A 13 -7.39 -10.45 -10.50
N THR A 14 -6.26 -10.10 -11.11
CA THR A 14 -5.39 -11.03 -11.84
C THR A 14 -4.19 -11.49 -11.03
N ASN A 15 -3.81 -10.77 -9.98
CA ASN A 15 -2.60 -11.01 -9.20
C ASN A 15 -2.89 -11.05 -7.70
N ASP A 16 -2.95 -12.26 -7.13
CA ASP A 16 -3.17 -12.48 -5.70
C ASP A 16 -2.12 -11.82 -4.81
N ALA A 17 -0.87 -11.69 -5.28
CA ALA A 17 0.18 -11.00 -4.52
C ALA A 17 -0.12 -9.51 -4.41
N PHE A 18 -0.56 -8.88 -5.50
CA PHE A 18 -0.99 -7.48 -5.48
C PHE A 18 -2.19 -7.28 -4.55
N ARG A 19 -3.15 -8.22 -4.56
CA ARG A 19 -4.30 -8.19 -3.65
C ARG A 19 -3.90 -8.23 -2.18
N ARG A 20 -2.96 -9.08 -1.82
CA ARG A 20 -2.42 -9.15 -0.44
C ARG A 20 -1.67 -7.88 -0.06
N LEU A 21 -0.90 -7.28 -0.97
CA LEU A 21 -0.20 -6.02 -0.71
C LEU A 21 -1.17 -4.85 -0.52
N HIS A 22 -2.21 -4.79 -1.35
CA HIS A 22 -3.26 -3.77 -1.24
C HIS A 22 -4.03 -3.90 0.08
N ASP A 23 -4.41 -5.11 0.48
CA ASP A 23 -5.10 -5.35 1.75
C ASP A 23 -4.24 -4.93 2.96
N GLN A 24 -2.96 -5.30 2.96
CA GLN A 24 -2.00 -4.84 3.95
C GLN A 24 -1.85 -3.31 3.95
N HIS A 25 -1.80 -2.68 2.78
CA HIS A 25 -1.70 -1.22 2.68
C HIS A 25 -2.94 -0.54 3.24
N GLN A 26 -4.14 -1.08 2.98
CA GLN A 26 -5.40 -0.61 3.56
C GLN A 26 -5.45 -0.81 5.06
N ALA A 27 -4.96 -1.94 5.58
CA ALA A 27 -4.89 -2.20 7.01
C ALA A 27 -3.93 -1.22 7.71
N ALA A 28 -2.76 -0.98 7.10
CA ALA A 28 -1.79 -0.01 7.60
C ALA A 28 -2.33 1.43 7.56
N ASP A 29 -3.06 1.79 6.49
CA ASP A 29 -3.73 3.10 6.36
C ASP A 29 -4.82 3.30 7.41
N LYS A 30 -5.65 2.28 7.66
CA LYS A 30 -6.66 2.32 8.74
C LYS A 30 -6.01 2.53 10.10
N ARG A 31 -5.00 1.73 10.43
CA ARG A 31 -4.27 1.87 11.70
C ARG A 31 -3.63 3.25 11.84
N LEU A 32 -2.98 3.73 10.77
CA LEU A 32 -2.41 5.07 10.75
C LEU A 32 -3.49 6.12 10.99
N SER A 33 -4.64 6.01 10.32
CA SER A 33 -5.74 6.94 10.48
C SER A 33 -6.31 6.93 11.90
N GLU A 34 -6.41 5.77 12.55
CA GLU A 34 -6.84 5.68 13.96
C GLU A 34 -5.84 6.34 14.90
N LEU A 35 -4.54 6.15 14.68
CA LEU A 35 -3.48 6.81 15.46
C LEU A 35 -3.50 8.33 15.25
N THR A 36 -3.65 8.80 14.01
CA THR A 36 -3.74 10.23 13.70
C THR A 36 -5.04 10.86 14.21
N HIS A 37 -6.13 10.09 14.31
CA HIS A 37 -7.40 10.57 14.90
C HIS A 37 -7.34 10.70 16.43
N ARG A 38 -6.42 10.02 17.11
CA ARG A 38 -6.20 10.21 18.54
C ARG A 38 -5.58 11.58 18.76
N SER A 39 -6.30 12.46 19.44
CA SER A 39 -5.87 13.85 19.68
C SER A 39 -4.64 13.99 20.60
N LEU A 40 -4.20 12.89 21.23
CA LEU A 40 -3.03 12.82 22.10
C LEU A 40 -2.24 11.53 21.76
N PRO A 41 -1.44 11.52 20.68
CA PRO A 41 -0.58 10.37 20.39
C PRO A 41 0.47 10.26 21.50
N SER A 42 0.56 9.08 22.11
CA SER A 42 1.62 8.76 23.05
C SER A 42 2.94 8.56 22.27
N PRO A 43 4.13 8.61 22.92
CA PRO A 43 5.39 8.30 22.24
C PRO A 43 5.40 6.91 21.58
N GLU A 44 4.61 5.97 22.12
CA GLU A 44 4.38 4.66 21.50
C GLU A 44 3.57 4.76 20.19
N ASP A 45 2.50 5.57 20.17
CA ASP A 45 1.71 5.85 18.96
C ASP A 45 2.57 6.54 17.87
N GLU A 46 3.49 7.44 18.23
CA GLU A 46 4.40 8.06 17.25
C GLU A 46 5.37 7.06 16.60
N VAL A 47 5.88 6.10 17.39
CA VAL A 47 6.75 5.03 16.88
C VAL A 47 5.95 4.10 15.97
N GLU A 48 4.72 3.74 16.38
CA GLU A 48 3.80 2.94 15.58
C GLU A 48 3.45 3.66 14.26
N GLU A 49 3.14 4.96 14.31
CA GLU A 49 2.83 5.78 13.13
C GLU A 49 4.01 5.80 12.14
N LYS A 50 5.23 6.01 12.66
CA LYS A 50 6.46 5.97 11.82
C LYS A 50 6.67 4.59 11.20
N ARG A 51 6.47 3.51 11.96
CA ARG A 51 6.54 2.14 11.44
C ARG A 51 5.50 1.89 10.37
N LEU A 52 4.24 2.29 10.58
CA LEU A 52 3.16 2.16 9.61
C LEU A 52 3.41 3.00 8.35
N LYS A 53 3.98 4.21 8.46
CA LYS A 53 4.41 5.01 7.31
C LYS A 53 5.50 4.31 6.50
N LEU A 54 6.49 3.72 7.16
CA LEU A 54 7.55 2.93 6.50
C LEU A 54 6.98 1.67 5.84
N GLU A 55 6.09 0.96 6.52
CA GLU A 55 5.42 -0.22 5.98
C GLU A 55 4.56 0.14 4.76
N LYS A 56 3.76 1.21 4.83
CA LYS A 56 3.02 1.73 3.68
C LYS A 56 3.93 2.09 2.51
N LEU A 57 5.09 2.70 2.80
CA LEU A 57 6.05 3.03 1.75
C LEU A 57 6.61 1.75 1.10
N ALA A 58 6.98 0.75 1.89
CA ALA A 58 7.45 -0.53 1.39
C ALA A 58 6.38 -1.27 0.58
N LEU A 59 5.14 -1.32 1.06
CA LEU A 59 4.00 -1.90 0.35
C LEU A 59 3.73 -1.18 -0.97
N LYS A 60 3.84 0.16 -0.98
CA LYS A 60 3.74 0.95 -2.21
C LYS A 60 4.88 0.62 -3.18
N ASP A 61 6.10 0.50 -2.70
CA ASP A 61 7.26 0.14 -3.51
C ASP A 61 7.09 -1.25 -4.15
N GLN A 62 6.59 -2.23 -3.38
CA GLN A 62 6.26 -3.56 -3.87
C GLN A 62 5.12 -3.53 -4.91
N MET A 63 4.08 -2.72 -4.68
CA MET A 63 3.01 -2.52 -5.67
C MET A 63 3.55 -1.89 -6.96
N GLU A 64 4.46 -0.91 -6.87
CA GLU A 64 5.11 -0.32 -8.04
C GLU A 64 6.08 -1.28 -8.73
N ALA A 65 6.76 -2.16 -8.01
CA ALA A 65 7.59 -3.21 -8.58
C ALA A 65 6.76 -4.17 -9.44
N ILE A 66 5.61 -4.64 -8.93
CA ILE A 66 4.68 -5.49 -9.69
C ILE A 66 4.12 -4.75 -10.91
N LEU A 67 3.76 -3.47 -10.76
CA LEU A 67 3.32 -2.63 -11.87
C LEU A 67 4.41 -2.49 -12.95
N ARG A 68 5.66 -2.27 -12.54
CA ARG A 68 6.80 -2.20 -13.46
C ARG A 68 7.05 -3.54 -14.14
N GLU A 69 6.96 -4.65 -13.42
CA GLU A 69 7.16 -6.00 -13.97
C GLU A 69 6.07 -6.34 -14.99
N HIS A 70 4.80 -6.02 -14.71
CA HIS A 70 3.69 -6.17 -15.66
C HIS A 70 3.82 -5.25 -16.87
N ARG A 71 4.30 -4.01 -16.68
CA ARG A 71 4.53 -3.06 -17.78
C ARG A 71 5.75 -3.42 -18.62
N ALA A 72 6.79 -3.99 -18.00
CA ALA A 72 8.02 -4.43 -18.66
C ALA A 72 7.91 -5.85 -19.24
N GLY A 73 6.92 -6.63 -18.79
CA GLY A 73 6.62 -7.99 -19.21
C GLY A 73 5.73 -8.11 -20.46
N ALA A 74 5.55 -7.03 -21.23
CA ALA A 74 5.18 -7.20 -22.64
C ALA A 74 6.42 -7.74 -23.37
N PRO A 75 6.42 -9.01 -23.83
CA PRO A 75 7.57 -9.55 -24.53
C PRO A 75 7.81 -8.80 -25.84
N ALA A 76 9.06 -8.40 -26.07
CA ALA A 76 9.60 -8.28 -27.42
C ALA A 76 9.98 -9.67 -27.94
#